data_AF-A0A7C8YMS9-F1
#
_entry.id   AF-A0A7C8YMS9-F1
#
_cell.length_a   1.000
_cell.length_b   1.000
_cell.length_c   1.000
_cell.angle_alpha   90.00
_cell.angle_beta   90.00
_cell.angle_gamma   90.00
#
_symmetry.space_group_name_H-M   'P 1'
#
loop_
_entity.id
_entity.type
_entity.pdbx_description
1 polymer ?
#
loop_
_entity_poly.entity_id
_entity_poly.type
_entity_poly.pdbx_seq_one_letter_code
_entity_poly.pdbx_strand_id
1 'polypeptide(L)'
;NNNLVTAQFKVIPVFGDYDYLQITLKGYNVAPDDEKTIKVSIDRPNYSSNVYTCYKSSIGTTNAKYTRGLIESNSGFSYYIDGVLYCNWIFNFYDDIWPKYSTERMDMIRDGSQSIRLYHGSKKVQVAEDTSQLPIYKAQYLKCCNKVHGNDAFSLTFDQIDKQIRYQIYYLRSFNTQFNLIFTRKDGVKLQYDCYLDSSLSSWMINGSVEVYTNDQIIDPILVNKEIHSWATPFVLGDSRLSIDTSTSVFDLQVQVDNVLVYTEKGVELKNSSY
;
A
#
# COMPACT_ATOMS: atom_id res chain seq x y z
N ASN A 1 30.22 -2.22 -8.76
CA ASN A 1 29.08 -1.43 -9.27
C ASN A 1 29.43 0.04 -9.24
N ASN A 2 29.67 0.66 -10.40
CA ASN A 2 29.97 2.09 -10.54
C ASN A 2 28.68 2.88 -10.85
N ASN A 3 27.73 2.88 -9.92
CA ASN A 3 26.48 3.62 -10.12
C ASN A 3 26.69 5.09 -9.76
N LEU A 4 26.38 6.02 -10.67
CA LEU A 4 26.44 7.46 -10.40
C LEU A 4 25.21 7.96 -9.64
N VAL A 5 24.05 7.33 -9.87
CA VAL A 5 22.77 7.65 -9.22
C VAL A 5 21.98 6.37 -8.99
N THR A 6 21.28 6.29 -7.87
CA THR A 6 20.28 5.25 -7.61
C THR A 6 19.00 5.88 -7.08
N ALA A 7 17.86 5.32 -7.47
CA ALA A 7 16.57 5.53 -6.81
C ALA A 7 16.10 4.24 -6.16
N GLN A 8 15.54 4.36 -4.97
CA GLN A 8 14.90 3.27 -4.25
C GLN A 8 13.50 3.70 -3.87
N PHE A 9 12.55 2.80 -4.08
CA PHE A 9 11.15 2.96 -3.69
C PHE A 9 10.84 1.95 -2.60
N LYS A 10 10.22 2.40 -1.51
CA LYS A 10 9.77 1.56 -0.40
C LYS A 10 8.36 1.95 -0.05
N VAL A 11 7.53 0.99 0.33
CA VAL A 11 6.22 1.25 0.92
C VAL A 11 6.31 1.03 2.42
N ILE A 12 5.70 1.93 3.19
CA ILE A 12 5.54 1.83 4.63
C ILE A 12 4.05 1.62 4.88
N PRO A 13 3.61 0.37 5.12
CA PRO A 13 2.20 0.11 5.35
C PRO A 13 1.74 0.72 6.65
N VAL A 14 0.52 1.26 6.66
CA VAL A 14 -0.12 1.81 7.85
C VAL A 14 -1.48 1.17 8.01
N PHE A 15 -1.72 0.56 9.17
CA PHE A 15 -3.02 -0.02 9.45
C PHE A 15 -4.06 1.08 9.65
N GLY A 16 -5.18 0.99 8.94
CA GLY A 16 -6.26 1.97 9.03
C GLY A 16 -5.99 3.30 8.33
N ASP A 17 -4.99 3.39 7.47
CA ASP A 17 -4.70 4.59 6.68
C ASP A 17 -4.11 4.20 5.30
N TYR A 18 -3.85 5.19 4.45
CA TYR A 18 -3.17 4.99 3.18
C TYR A 18 -1.68 4.75 3.41
N ASP A 19 -1.10 3.77 2.72
CA ASP A 19 0.31 3.46 2.85
C ASP A 19 1.21 4.60 2.36
N TYR A 20 2.34 4.80 3.03
CA TYR A 20 3.30 5.81 2.60
C TYR A 20 4.23 5.25 1.54
N LEU A 21 4.44 6.02 0.47
CA LEU A 21 5.52 5.82 -0.48
C LEU A 21 6.75 6.60 -0.01
N GLN A 22 7.85 5.88 0.13
CA GLN A 22 9.17 6.46 0.37
C GLN A 22 10.00 6.40 -0.92
N ILE A 23 10.48 7.56 -1.37
CA ILE A 23 11.44 7.68 -2.46
C ILE A 23 12.79 8.06 -1.85
N THR A 24 13.84 7.32 -2.17
CA THR A 24 15.22 7.63 -1.77
C THR A 24 16.08 7.79 -3.00
N LEU A 25 16.73 8.94 -3.12
CA LEU A 25 17.72 9.23 -4.16
C LEU A 25 19.11 9.31 -3.55
N LYS A 26 20.07 8.66 -4.21
CA LYS A 26 21.49 8.75 -3.88
C LYS A 26 22.30 9.10 -5.11
N GLY A 27 23.16 10.11 -5.00
CA GLY A 27 24.18 10.44 -5.99
C GLY A 27 25.54 10.12 -5.40
N TYR A 28 26.36 9.37 -6.12
CA TYR A 28 27.67 8.90 -5.65
C TYR A 28 28.81 9.67 -6.31
N ASN A 29 30.00 9.58 -5.71
CA ASN A 29 31.23 10.19 -6.20
C ASN A 29 31.05 11.70 -6.46
N VAL A 30 30.39 12.38 -5.52
CA VAL A 30 30.18 13.84 -5.57
C VAL A 30 31.32 14.47 -4.78
N ALA A 31 32.15 15.30 -5.40
CA ALA A 31 33.20 15.99 -4.66
C ALA A 31 32.60 17.00 -3.65
N PRO A 32 33.29 17.32 -2.55
CA PRO A 32 32.80 18.27 -1.55
C PRO A 32 32.46 19.65 -2.12
N ASP A 33 33.21 20.11 -3.12
CA ASP A 33 33.09 21.40 -3.81
C ASP A 33 32.28 21.33 -5.12
N ASP A 34 31.89 20.13 -5.55
CA ASP A 34 31.04 19.96 -6.74
C ASP A 34 29.60 20.39 -6.48
N GLU A 35 29.04 21.11 -7.44
CA GLU A 35 27.59 21.23 -7.58
C GLU A 35 27.01 19.96 -8.20
N LYS A 36 25.92 19.45 -7.62
CA LYS A 36 25.26 18.23 -8.11
C LYS A 36 23.76 18.33 -8.09
N THR A 37 23.14 17.97 -9.21
CA THR A 37 21.70 17.73 -9.31
C THR A 37 21.43 16.32 -9.80
N ILE A 38 20.60 15.59 -9.06
CA ILE A 38 20.04 14.29 -9.47
C ILE A 38 18.51 14.34 -9.31
N LYS A 39 17.79 13.59 -10.14
CA LYS A 39 16.32 13.60 -10.11
C LYS A 39 15.75 12.21 -10.38
N VAL A 40 14.56 11.96 -9.88
CA VAL A 40 13.67 10.93 -10.41
C VAL A 40 12.38 11.58 -10.86
N SER A 41 11.87 11.15 -12.01
CA SER A 41 10.53 11.50 -12.47
C SER A 41 9.63 10.29 -12.55
N ILE A 42 8.36 10.50 -12.22
CA ILE A 42 7.25 9.58 -12.49
C ILE A 42 6.37 10.26 -13.55
N ASP A 43 6.40 9.69 -14.75
CA ASP A 43 5.90 10.35 -15.96
C ASP A 43 4.73 9.59 -16.56
N ARG A 44 3.64 10.30 -16.84
CA ARG A 44 2.54 9.81 -17.67
C ARG A 44 2.58 10.51 -19.03
N PRO A 45 2.40 9.81 -20.16
CA PRO A 45 2.35 10.43 -21.48
C PRO A 45 1.35 11.60 -21.52
N ASN A 46 1.75 12.71 -22.14
CA ASN A 46 0.93 13.92 -22.33
C ASN A 46 0.61 14.74 -21.06
N TYR A 47 1.21 14.44 -19.90
CA TYR A 47 1.05 15.22 -18.68
C TYR A 47 2.38 15.77 -18.17
N SER A 48 2.31 16.83 -17.36
CA SER A 48 3.47 17.35 -16.64
C SER A 48 4.10 16.28 -15.74
N SER A 49 5.42 16.14 -15.83
CA SER A 49 6.21 15.23 -15.00
C SER A 49 6.09 15.53 -13.51
N ASN A 50 6.00 14.48 -12.70
CA ASN A 50 6.16 14.55 -11.25
C ASN A 50 7.64 14.32 -10.95
N VAL A 51 8.38 15.37 -10.59
CA VAL A 51 9.85 15.33 -10.49
C VAL A 51 10.31 15.58 -9.06
N TYR A 52 11.05 14.63 -8.50
CA TYR A 52 11.71 14.73 -7.20
C TYR A 52 13.19 15.03 -7.45
N THR A 53 13.61 16.24 -7.10
CA THR A 53 14.94 16.78 -7.36
C THR A 53 15.75 16.84 -6.08
N CYS A 54 16.95 16.28 -6.12
CA CYS A 54 17.94 16.35 -5.09
C CYS A 54 19.12 17.20 -5.58
N TYR A 55 19.46 18.24 -4.82
CA TYR A 55 20.49 19.21 -5.17
C TYR A 55 21.51 19.36 -4.04
N LYS A 56 22.76 19.57 -4.43
CA LYS A 56 23.86 20.02 -3.56
C LYS A 56 24.59 21.17 -4.26
N SER A 57 24.84 22.26 -3.55
CA SER A 57 25.68 23.36 -4.03
C SER A 57 27.17 23.11 -3.81
N SER A 58 28.01 23.92 -4.45
CA SER A 58 29.47 23.90 -4.25
C SER A 58 29.89 24.26 -2.82
N ILE A 59 29.06 24.99 -2.07
CA ILE A 59 29.31 25.33 -0.67
C ILE A 59 28.73 24.31 0.33
N GLY A 60 28.19 23.18 -0.17
CA GLY A 60 27.73 22.06 0.65
C GLY A 60 26.27 22.13 1.10
N THR A 61 25.53 23.20 0.80
CA THR A 61 24.09 23.24 1.08
C THR A 61 23.35 22.22 0.22
N THR A 62 22.33 21.58 0.77
CA THR A 62 21.53 20.57 0.06
C THR A 62 20.06 20.95 0.03
N ASN A 63 19.33 20.46 -0.97
CA ASN A 63 17.88 20.62 -1.08
C ASN A 63 17.23 19.37 -1.68
N ALA A 64 16.07 18.98 -1.14
CA ALA A 64 15.16 17.98 -1.68
C ALA A 64 13.80 18.62 -1.99
N LYS A 65 13.49 18.76 -3.29
CA LYS A 65 12.26 19.41 -3.76
C LYS A 65 11.43 18.55 -4.67
N TYR A 66 10.12 18.72 -4.60
CA TYR A 66 9.15 18.21 -5.56
C TYR A 66 8.75 19.32 -6.53
N THR A 67 8.68 19.00 -7.82
CA THR A 67 8.26 19.93 -8.87
C THR A 67 7.31 19.26 -9.84
N ARG A 68 6.27 20.00 -10.25
CA ARG A 68 5.31 19.58 -11.26
C ARG A 68 4.76 20.79 -12.01
N GLY A 69 5.18 20.97 -13.26
CA GLY A 69 4.85 22.18 -14.01
C GLY A 69 5.38 23.42 -13.28
N LEU A 70 4.48 24.33 -12.89
CA LEU A 70 4.81 25.54 -12.14
C LEU A 70 4.78 25.36 -10.61
N ILE A 71 4.33 24.20 -10.12
CA ILE A 71 4.25 23.91 -8.70
C ILE A 71 5.61 23.41 -8.21
N GLU A 72 6.15 24.02 -7.16
CA GLU A 72 7.37 23.63 -6.48
C GLU A 72 7.14 23.56 -4.96
N SER A 73 7.71 22.56 -4.30
CA SER A 73 7.64 22.40 -2.85
C SER A 73 8.95 21.80 -2.32
N ASN A 74 9.52 22.42 -1.27
CA ASN A 74 10.66 21.87 -0.53
C ASN A 74 10.13 20.88 0.52
N SER A 75 9.84 19.67 0.08
CA SER A 75 9.07 18.68 0.85
C SER A 75 9.87 17.46 1.29
N GLY A 76 11.11 17.31 0.81
CA GLY A 76 11.96 16.20 1.19
C GLY A 76 13.02 16.61 2.21
N PHE A 77 13.76 15.63 2.70
CA PHE A 77 15.00 15.88 3.42
C PHE A 77 16.20 15.56 2.54
N SER A 78 17.29 16.29 2.75
CA SER A 78 18.54 16.11 2.04
C SER A 78 19.73 16.24 2.96
N TYR A 79 20.78 15.49 2.67
CA TYR A 79 22.09 15.67 3.30
C TYR A 79 23.20 15.16 2.39
N TYR A 80 24.43 15.55 2.69
CA TYR A 80 25.63 15.11 2.00
C TYR A 80 26.64 14.60 3.02
N ILE A 81 27.18 13.40 2.79
CA ILE A 81 28.19 12.78 3.64
C ILE A 81 29.08 11.86 2.79
N ASP A 82 30.39 11.90 3.02
CA ASP A 82 31.38 10.99 2.43
C ASP A 82 31.25 10.77 0.91
N GLY A 83 31.07 11.86 0.16
CA GLY A 83 30.96 11.81 -1.30
C GLY A 83 29.59 11.33 -1.82
N VAL A 84 28.60 11.20 -0.95
CA VAL A 84 27.24 10.77 -1.29
C VAL A 84 26.23 11.87 -0.97
N LEU A 85 25.50 12.29 -1.99
CA LEU A 85 24.32 13.14 -1.85
C LEU A 85 23.08 12.26 -1.63
N TYR A 86 22.36 12.46 -0.53
CA TYR A 86 21.16 11.73 -0.18
C TYR A 86 19.96 12.67 -0.16
N CYS A 87 18.86 12.26 -0.79
CA CYS A 87 17.56 12.89 -0.59
C CYS A 87 16.46 11.85 -0.41
N ASN A 88 15.42 12.23 0.31
CA ASN A 88 14.31 11.34 0.56
C ASN A 88 13.01 12.10 0.77
N TRP A 89 11.93 11.46 0.31
CA TRP A 89 10.56 11.91 0.45
C TRP A 89 9.75 10.75 1.01
N ILE A 90 8.90 11.04 1.99
CA ILE A 90 7.92 10.10 2.54
C ILE A 90 6.58 10.82 2.44
N PHE A 91 5.63 10.22 1.75
CA PHE A 91 4.33 10.83 1.50
C PHE A 91 3.28 9.75 1.22
N ASN A 92 2.02 10.02 1.51
CA ASN A 92 0.89 9.16 1.19
C ASN A 92 -0.01 9.80 0.13
N PHE A 93 -1.10 9.14 -0.21
CA PHE A 93 -2.04 9.60 -1.23
C PHE A 93 -2.54 11.02 -0.99
N TYR A 94 -2.72 11.44 0.27
CA TYR A 94 -3.32 12.72 0.61
C TYR A 94 -2.35 13.89 0.47
N ASP A 95 -1.04 13.64 0.49
CA ASP A 95 -0.02 14.68 0.37
C ASP A 95 0.03 15.35 -1.00
N ASP A 96 0.38 16.65 -1.02
CA ASP A 96 0.42 17.41 -2.27
C ASP A 96 1.53 17.01 -3.24
N ILE A 97 2.52 16.28 -2.72
CA ILE A 97 3.66 15.75 -3.45
C ILE A 97 3.44 14.32 -3.96
N TRP A 98 2.27 13.74 -3.70
CA TRP A 98 1.82 12.53 -4.37
C TRP A 98 1.76 12.77 -5.89
N PRO A 99 2.18 11.82 -6.73
CA PRO A 99 2.12 11.97 -8.18
C PRO A 99 0.70 12.32 -8.66
N LYS A 100 0.59 13.33 -9.51
CA LYS A 100 -0.70 13.83 -10.06
C LYS A 100 -0.68 13.89 -11.58
N TYR A 101 -1.83 13.66 -12.22
CA TYR A 101 -2.08 13.97 -13.63
C TYR A 101 -3.22 15.00 -13.72
N SER A 102 -2.99 16.12 -14.42
CA SER A 102 -3.82 17.33 -14.27
C SER A 102 -4.05 17.74 -12.79
N THR A 103 -5.26 17.63 -12.25
CA THR A 103 -5.61 17.90 -10.86
C THR A 103 -5.83 16.64 -10.04
N GLU A 104 -5.79 15.47 -10.67
CA GLU A 104 -6.14 14.19 -10.06
C GLU A 104 -4.90 13.47 -9.56
N ARG A 105 -5.04 12.80 -8.42
CA ARG A 105 -4.00 11.96 -7.83
C ARG A 105 -3.88 10.68 -8.64
N MET A 106 -2.64 10.26 -8.85
CA MET A 106 -2.33 9.03 -9.56
C MET A 106 -2.67 7.82 -8.70
N ASP A 107 -3.27 6.81 -9.32
CA ASP A 107 -3.53 5.54 -8.66
C ASP A 107 -2.32 4.62 -8.79
N MET A 108 -1.43 4.66 -7.80
CA MET A 108 -0.19 3.89 -7.84
C MET A 108 -0.40 2.40 -7.50
N ILE A 109 -1.60 2.01 -7.03
CA ILE A 109 -1.93 0.62 -6.68
C ILE A 109 -2.41 -0.15 -7.91
N ARG A 110 -3.29 0.45 -8.73
CA ARG A 110 -3.93 -0.24 -9.87
C ARG A 110 -3.37 0.22 -11.22
N ASP A 111 -2.94 1.48 -11.36
CA ASP A 111 -2.44 2.01 -12.62
C ASP A 111 -0.92 1.83 -12.72
N GLY A 112 -0.50 0.93 -13.62
CA GLY A 112 0.90 0.68 -13.91
C GLY A 112 1.47 1.55 -15.04
N SER A 113 0.71 2.45 -15.65
CA SER A 113 1.04 3.04 -16.96
C SER A 113 2.14 4.10 -16.98
N GLN A 114 2.86 4.33 -15.87
CA GLN A 114 3.81 5.44 -15.77
C GLN A 114 5.26 5.01 -15.87
N SER A 115 6.03 5.70 -16.70
CA SER A 115 7.46 5.44 -16.82
C SER A 115 8.24 6.12 -15.68
N ILE A 116 9.34 5.52 -15.26
CA ILE A 116 10.24 6.09 -14.25
C ILE A 116 11.57 6.44 -14.92
N ARG A 117 12.04 7.67 -14.69
CA ARG A 117 13.31 8.13 -15.26
C ARG A 117 14.23 8.71 -14.20
N LEU A 118 15.53 8.41 -14.33
CA LEU A 118 16.58 8.99 -13.50
C LEU A 118 17.39 10.01 -14.28
N TYR A 119 17.79 11.04 -13.56
CA TYR A 119 18.58 12.14 -14.09
C TYR A 119 19.86 12.32 -13.29
N HIS A 120 20.93 12.60 -14.01
CA HIS A 120 22.24 12.97 -13.47
C HIS A 120 22.78 14.14 -14.30
N GLY A 121 22.60 15.36 -13.78
CA GLY A 121 22.80 16.57 -14.58
C GLY A 121 21.87 16.60 -15.80
N SER A 122 22.43 16.71 -16.99
CA SER A 122 21.69 16.70 -18.27
C SER A 122 21.38 15.29 -18.80
N LYS A 123 21.99 14.24 -18.25
CA LYS A 123 21.75 12.86 -18.70
C LYS A 123 20.44 12.34 -18.11
N LYS A 124 19.65 11.67 -18.96
CA LYS A 124 18.39 11.01 -18.58
C LYS A 124 18.43 9.54 -18.99
N VAL A 125 18.00 8.67 -18.09
CA VAL A 125 17.87 7.22 -18.35
C VAL A 125 16.49 6.77 -17.88
N GLN A 126 15.78 6.02 -18.71
CA GLN A 126 14.55 5.35 -18.31
C GLN A 126 14.93 4.07 -17.54
N VAL A 127 14.45 3.96 -16.31
CA VAL A 127 14.79 2.85 -15.41
C VAL A 127 13.65 1.87 -15.21
N ALA A 128 12.43 2.28 -15.53
CA ALA A 128 11.29 1.40 -15.68
C ALA A 128 10.40 1.94 -16.81
N GLU A 129 9.93 1.05 -17.69
CA GLU A 129 8.95 1.38 -18.74
C GLU A 129 7.60 1.79 -18.13
N ASP A 130 7.29 1.22 -16.97
CA ASP A 130 5.99 1.29 -16.33
C ASP A 130 6.15 1.20 -14.79
N THR A 131 5.12 1.57 -14.03
CA THR A 131 5.13 1.59 -12.55
C THR A 131 4.81 0.21 -11.97
N SER A 132 4.59 -0.82 -12.80
CA SER A 132 4.26 -2.16 -12.32
C SER A 132 5.40 -2.81 -11.53
N GLN A 133 6.63 -2.34 -11.74
CA GLN A 133 7.81 -2.76 -11.01
C GLN A 133 7.94 -2.13 -9.62
N LEU A 134 7.12 -1.12 -9.29
CA LEU A 134 7.16 -0.50 -7.97
C LEU A 134 6.52 -1.39 -6.91
N PRO A 135 7.04 -1.41 -5.67
CA PRO A 135 6.46 -2.22 -4.60
C PRO A 135 5.00 -1.88 -4.28
N ILE A 136 4.58 -0.63 -4.51
CA ILE A 136 3.19 -0.17 -4.28
C ILE A 136 2.20 -0.71 -5.31
N TYR A 137 2.64 -0.97 -6.54
CA TYR A 137 1.77 -1.53 -7.57
C TYR A 137 1.26 -2.89 -7.12
N LYS A 138 -0.06 -3.08 -7.17
CA LYS A 138 -0.77 -4.25 -6.69
C LYS A 138 -0.42 -4.67 -5.25
N ALA A 139 -0.02 -3.71 -4.42
CA ALA A 139 0.45 -3.94 -3.05
C ALA A 139 1.50 -5.07 -2.95
N GLN A 140 2.40 -5.17 -3.94
CA GLN A 140 3.41 -6.23 -4.02
C GLN A 140 4.30 -6.32 -2.77
N TYR A 141 4.52 -5.19 -2.10
CA TYR A 141 5.30 -5.11 -0.88
C TYR A 141 4.76 -6.02 0.24
N LEU A 142 3.47 -6.36 0.25
CA LEU A 142 2.88 -7.26 1.26
C LEU A 142 3.48 -8.66 1.22
N LYS A 143 3.94 -9.12 0.06
CA LYS A 143 4.48 -10.48 -0.14
C LYS A 143 5.83 -10.70 0.55
N CYS A 144 6.56 -9.65 0.93
CA CYS A 144 7.87 -9.82 1.58
C CYS A 144 7.76 -10.46 2.96
N CYS A 145 6.65 -10.17 3.64
CA CYS A 145 6.58 -10.19 5.09
C CYS A 145 5.19 -10.62 5.58
N ASN A 146 4.29 -10.99 4.67
CA ASN A 146 2.97 -11.49 5.01
C ASN A 146 2.63 -12.68 4.12
N LYS A 147 1.83 -13.60 4.67
CA LYS A 147 1.06 -14.52 3.82
C LYS A 147 -0.09 -13.72 3.23
N VAL A 148 -0.04 -13.53 1.92
CA VAL A 148 -1.07 -12.80 1.16
C VAL A 148 -2.07 -13.79 0.60
N HIS A 149 -3.34 -13.55 0.89
CA HIS A 149 -4.49 -14.31 0.40
C HIS A 149 -5.16 -13.53 -0.73
N GLY A 150 -5.59 -14.19 -1.79
CA GLY A 150 -6.28 -13.53 -2.90
C GLY A 150 -5.69 -13.81 -4.28
N ASN A 151 -5.94 -12.90 -5.22
CA ASN A 151 -5.69 -13.09 -6.65
C ASN A 151 -5.37 -11.75 -7.34
N ASP A 152 -5.43 -11.70 -8.67
CA ASP A 152 -5.17 -10.47 -9.44
C ASP A 152 -6.18 -9.32 -9.23
N ALA A 153 -7.23 -9.57 -8.44
CA ALA A 153 -8.33 -8.66 -8.20
C ALA A 153 -8.26 -8.04 -6.79
N PHE A 154 -7.72 -8.76 -5.81
CA PHE A 154 -7.55 -8.26 -4.43
C PHE A 154 -6.38 -8.95 -3.72
N SER A 155 -5.82 -8.28 -2.72
CA SER A 155 -4.88 -8.85 -1.74
C SER A 155 -5.45 -8.71 -0.35
N LEU A 156 -5.49 -9.79 0.42
CA LEU A 156 -5.98 -9.86 1.79
C LEU A 156 -4.85 -10.34 2.70
N THR A 157 -4.63 -9.62 3.79
CA THR A 157 -3.64 -9.97 4.81
C THR A 157 -4.26 -9.90 6.20
N PHE A 158 -3.69 -10.69 7.11
CA PHE A 158 -4.07 -10.72 8.51
C PHE A 158 -2.83 -10.65 9.39
N ASP A 159 -2.97 -10.01 10.53
CA ASP A 159 -1.98 -10.07 11.58
C ASP A 159 -2.63 -9.99 12.96
N GLN A 160 -1.97 -10.59 13.95
CA GLN A 160 -2.43 -10.56 15.33
C GLN A 160 -1.59 -9.57 16.11
N ILE A 161 -2.26 -8.63 16.78
CA ILE A 161 -1.64 -7.69 17.72
C ILE A 161 -2.44 -7.70 19.01
N ASP A 162 -1.80 -7.63 20.18
CA ASP A 162 -2.42 -7.33 21.48
C ASP A 162 -3.94 -7.66 21.63
N LYS A 163 -4.28 -8.97 21.57
CA LYS A 163 -5.65 -9.54 21.70
C LYS A 163 -6.63 -9.24 20.56
N GLN A 164 -6.14 -8.80 19.42
CA GLN A 164 -6.93 -8.45 18.23
C GLN A 164 -6.36 -9.09 16.97
N ILE A 165 -7.25 -9.36 16.02
CA ILE A 165 -6.89 -9.70 14.65
C ILE A 165 -7.16 -8.48 13.80
N ARG A 166 -6.15 -8.04 13.05
CA ARG A 166 -6.24 -6.98 12.05
C ARG A 166 -6.40 -7.60 10.67
N TYR A 167 -7.32 -7.04 9.91
CA TYR A 167 -7.64 -7.46 8.56
C TYR A 167 -7.38 -6.27 7.63
N GLN A 168 -6.70 -6.52 6.51
CA GLN A 168 -6.52 -5.52 5.47
C GLN A 168 -6.78 -6.14 4.11
N ILE A 169 -7.71 -5.57 3.36
CA ILE A 169 -7.98 -5.93 1.97
C ILE A 169 -7.65 -4.75 1.06
N TYR A 170 -6.84 -5.02 0.04
CA TYR A 170 -6.45 -4.11 -1.02
C TYR A 170 -7.19 -4.49 -2.29
N TYR A 171 -7.93 -3.54 -2.87
CA TYR A 171 -8.65 -3.71 -4.14
C TYR A 171 -7.72 -3.41 -5.31
N LEU A 172 -7.29 -4.45 -6.01
CA LEU A 172 -6.30 -4.36 -7.10
C LEU A 172 -6.93 -4.14 -8.47
N ARG A 173 -8.27 -4.18 -8.54
CA ARG A 173 -9.07 -3.81 -9.71
C ARG A 173 -10.23 -2.92 -9.25
N SER A 174 -10.86 -2.24 -10.20
CA SER A 174 -12.10 -1.51 -9.93
C SER A 174 -13.25 -2.50 -9.82
N PHE A 175 -14.06 -2.37 -8.78
CA PHE A 175 -15.30 -3.12 -8.61
C PHE A 175 -16.44 -2.17 -8.35
N ASN A 176 -17.64 -2.63 -8.64
CA ASN A 176 -18.80 -1.75 -8.64
C ASN A 176 -19.43 -1.59 -7.27
N THR A 177 -19.41 -2.62 -6.40
CA THR A 177 -20.25 -2.54 -5.20
C THR A 177 -19.72 -3.28 -3.96
N GLN A 178 -19.62 -4.62 -3.98
CA GLN A 178 -19.53 -5.37 -2.72
C GLN A 178 -18.52 -6.51 -2.76
N PHE A 179 -17.73 -6.61 -1.69
CA PHE A 179 -16.90 -7.76 -1.36
C PHE A 179 -17.46 -8.49 -0.15
N ASN A 180 -17.53 -9.80 -0.23
CA ASN A 180 -17.95 -10.65 0.87
C ASN A 180 -16.82 -11.64 1.20
N LEU A 181 -16.32 -11.60 2.42
CA LEU A 181 -15.31 -12.49 2.94
C LEU A 181 -15.98 -13.49 3.88
N ILE A 182 -15.91 -14.78 3.56
CA ILE A 182 -16.53 -15.84 4.34
C ILE A 182 -15.44 -16.79 4.83
N PHE A 183 -15.27 -16.86 6.14
CA PHE A 183 -14.37 -17.78 6.82
C PHE A 183 -15.19 -18.91 7.44
N THR A 184 -15.05 -20.13 6.92
CA THR A 184 -15.80 -21.29 7.40
C THR A 184 -14.90 -22.22 8.20
N ARG A 185 -15.19 -22.41 9.49
CA ARG A 185 -14.48 -23.39 10.33
C ARG A 185 -14.98 -24.81 10.02
N LYS A 186 -14.16 -25.82 10.34
CA LYS A 186 -14.46 -27.25 10.09
C LYS A 186 -15.80 -27.73 10.65
N ASP A 187 -16.27 -27.15 11.74
CA ASP A 187 -17.56 -27.46 12.37
C ASP A 187 -18.76 -26.75 11.74
N GLY A 188 -18.54 -25.97 10.68
CA GLY A 188 -19.59 -25.29 9.92
C GLY A 188 -19.89 -23.86 10.36
N VAL A 189 -19.27 -23.37 11.45
CA VAL A 189 -19.41 -21.97 11.88
C VAL A 189 -18.75 -21.07 10.85
N LYS A 190 -19.50 -20.07 10.38
CA LYS A 190 -19.02 -19.06 9.43
C LYS A 190 -18.85 -17.73 10.14
N LEU A 191 -17.74 -17.06 9.84
CA LEU A 191 -17.52 -15.64 10.12
C LEU A 191 -17.53 -14.93 8.77
N GLN A 192 -18.46 -13.99 8.59
CA GLN A 192 -18.69 -13.32 7.32
C GLN A 192 -18.50 -11.81 7.48
N TYR A 193 -17.79 -11.19 6.55
CA TYR A 193 -17.63 -9.74 6.44
C TYR A 193 -18.11 -9.24 5.08
N ASP A 194 -19.06 -8.31 5.08
CA ASP A 194 -19.52 -7.62 3.88
C ASP A 194 -18.87 -6.23 3.83
N CYS A 195 -17.91 -6.07 2.92
CA CYS A 195 -17.20 -4.83 2.66
C CYS A 195 -17.84 -4.12 1.47
N TYR A 196 -18.51 -2.99 1.72
CA TYR A 196 -19.13 -2.16 0.68
C TYR A 196 -18.19 -1.02 0.26
N LEU A 197 -17.89 -0.89 -1.03
CA LEU A 197 -16.91 0.08 -1.54
C LEU A 197 -17.31 1.57 -1.41
N ASP A 198 -18.55 1.84 -0.99
CA ASP A 198 -19.08 3.18 -0.80
C ASP A 198 -19.59 3.44 0.63
N SER A 199 -19.51 2.45 1.53
CA SER A 199 -20.16 2.55 2.83
C SER A 199 -19.40 1.83 3.94
N SER A 200 -20.12 1.07 4.76
CA SER A 200 -19.66 0.45 6.00
C SER A 200 -19.23 -0.99 5.79
N LEU A 201 -18.49 -1.51 6.77
CA LEU A 201 -18.27 -2.93 6.95
C LEU A 201 -19.41 -3.52 7.80
N SER A 202 -19.93 -4.67 7.41
CA SER A 202 -20.82 -5.48 8.25
C SER A 202 -20.24 -6.86 8.50
N SER A 203 -20.56 -7.44 9.65
CA SER A 203 -19.99 -8.68 10.15
C SER A 203 -21.03 -9.55 10.84
N TRP A 204 -21.04 -10.84 10.50
CA TRP A 204 -21.95 -11.83 11.05
C TRP A 204 -21.22 -13.12 11.39
N MET A 205 -21.73 -13.81 12.40
CA MET A 205 -21.41 -15.20 12.67
C MET A 205 -22.63 -16.07 12.42
N ILE A 206 -22.46 -17.15 11.67
CA ILE A 206 -23.55 -18.00 11.22
C ILE A 206 -23.22 -19.46 11.56
N ASN A 207 -24.14 -20.15 12.24
CA ASN A 207 -24.07 -21.59 12.49
C ASN A 207 -25.44 -22.22 12.27
N GLY A 208 -25.64 -22.84 11.10
CA GLY A 208 -26.93 -23.37 10.68
C GLY A 208 -27.98 -22.25 10.59
N SER A 209 -29.01 -22.32 11.45
CA SER A 209 -30.07 -21.29 11.54
C SER A 209 -29.77 -20.17 12.55
N VAL A 210 -28.67 -20.27 13.30
CA VAL A 210 -28.28 -19.25 14.27
C VAL A 210 -27.41 -18.21 13.56
N GLU A 211 -27.83 -16.95 13.65
CA GLU A 211 -27.10 -15.80 13.13
C GLU A 211 -26.88 -14.78 14.25
N VAL A 212 -25.65 -14.33 14.40
CA VAL A 212 -25.22 -13.33 15.38
C VAL A 212 -24.57 -12.17 14.64
N TYR A 213 -25.15 -10.99 14.78
CA TYR A 213 -24.56 -9.76 14.28
C TYR A 213 -23.36 -9.37 15.15
N THR A 214 -22.21 -9.10 14.53
CA THR A 214 -20.95 -8.85 15.24
C THR A 214 -20.34 -7.48 14.94
N ASN A 215 -21.10 -6.58 14.30
CA ASN A 215 -20.62 -5.22 14.00
C ASN A 215 -20.15 -4.45 15.24
N ASP A 216 -20.82 -4.62 16.37
CA ASP A 216 -20.47 -3.92 17.62
C ASP A 216 -19.12 -4.39 18.20
N GLN A 217 -18.54 -5.47 17.65
CA GLN A 217 -17.23 -5.99 18.02
C GLN A 217 -16.15 -5.68 16.98
N ILE A 218 -16.52 -5.02 15.87
CA ILE A 218 -15.56 -4.51 14.89
C ILE A 218 -14.90 -3.26 15.48
N ILE A 219 -13.57 -3.23 15.42
CA ILE A 219 -12.74 -2.13 15.90
C ILE A 219 -12.17 -1.40 14.68
N ASP A 220 -12.29 -0.07 14.69
CA ASP A 220 -11.76 0.85 13.68
C ASP A 220 -11.95 0.41 12.22
N PRO A 221 -13.21 0.17 11.76
CA PRO A 221 -13.45 -0.11 10.35
C PRO A 221 -13.19 1.15 9.52
N ILE A 222 -12.23 1.07 8.61
CA ILE A 222 -11.79 2.19 7.79
C ILE A 222 -11.75 1.77 6.32
N LEU A 223 -12.38 2.60 5.49
CA LEU A 223 -12.26 2.55 4.02
C LEU A 223 -11.40 3.70 3.54
N VAL A 224 -10.23 3.39 2.99
CA VAL A 224 -9.28 4.38 2.48
C VAL A 224 -9.38 4.42 0.96
N ASN A 225 -9.82 5.56 0.44
CA ASN A 225 -9.85 5.88 -1.01
C ASN A 225 -10.53 4.82 -1.91
N LYS A 226 -11.48 4.04 -1.38
CA LYS A 226 -12.09 2.90 -2.10
C LYS A 226 -11.07 1.86 -2.60
N GLU A 227 -9.88 1.85 -2.02
CA GLU A 227 -8.73 1.02 -2.40
C GLU A 227 -8.33 0.06 -1.29
N ILE A 228 -8.53 0.45 -0.02
CA ILE A 228 -8.13 -0.35 1.13
C ILE A 228 -9.28 -0.37 2.13
N HIS A 229 -9.73 -1.56 2.52
CA HIS A 229 -10.54 -1.74 3.73
C HIS A 229 -9.65 -2.32 4.82
N SER A 230 -9.64 -1.67 5.99
CA SER A 230 -8.96 -2.15 7.19
C SER A 230 -9.96 -2.21 8.34
N TRP A 231 -9.89 -3.26 9.15
CA TRP A 231 -10.65 -3.36 10.40
C TRP A 231 -9.97 -4.33 11.34
N ALA A 232 -10.33 -4.29 12.61
CA ALA A 232 -9.87 -5.24 13.61
C ALA A 232 -11.04 -5.91 14.32
N THR A 233 -10.78 -7.07 14.92
CA THR A 233 -11.71 -7.75 15.82
C THR A 233 -10.97 -8.23 17.06
N PRO A 234 -11.64 -8.38 18.22
CA PRO A 234 -11.08 -9.14 19.33
C PRO A 234 -10.82 -10.59 18.89
N PHE A 235 -9.93 -11.29 19.60
CA PHE A 235 -9.68 -12.72 19.37
C PHE A 235 -10.95 -13.56 19.51
N VAL A 236 -11.79 -13.26 20.50
CA VAL A 236 -13.06 -13.96 20.69
C VAL A 236 -14.18 -13.07 20.17
N LEU A 237 -14.86 -13.55 19.13
CA LEU A 237 -16.04 -12.93 18.55
C LEU A 237 -17.31 -13.66 18.98
N GLY A 238 -18.43 -12.92 19.00
CA GLY A 238 -19.77 -13.47 19.16
C GLY A 238 -20.40 -13.17 20.53
N ASP A 239 -21.41 -13.93 20.89
CA ASP A 239 -22.21 -13.75 22.11
C ASP A 239 -22.44 -15.08 22.84
N SER A 240 -23.39 -15.08 23.79
CA SER A 240 -23.75 -16.29 24.56
C SER A 240 -24.40 -17.40 23.72
N ARG A 241 -24.89 -17.09 22.51
CA ARG A 241 -25.54 -18.05 21.59
C ARG A 241 -24.53 -18.68 20.64
N LEU A 242 -23.56 -17.89 20.17
CA LEU A 242 -22.51 -18.36 19.27
C LEU A 242 -21.24 -17.54 19.48
N SER A 243 -20.13 -18.21 19.77
CA SER A 243 -18.83 -17.57 19.92
C SER A 243 -17.72 -18.37 19.22
N ILE A 244 -16.67 -17.66 18.80
CA ILE A 244 -15.51 -18.22 18.14
C ILE A 244 -14.24 -17.53 18.61
N ASP A 245 -13.26 -18.32 19.03
CA ASP A 245 -11.90 -17.84 19.19
C ASP A 245 -11.19 -17.91 17.82
N THR A 246 -11.08 -16.75 17.18
CA THR A 246 -10.46 -16.57 15.86
C THR A 246 -8.94 -16.67 15.92
N SER A 247 -8.31 -16.51 17.09
CA SER A 247 -6.85 -16.47 17.22
C SER A 247 -6.16 -17.82 16.98
N THR A 248 -6.88 -18.91 17.26
CA THR A 248 -6.41 -20.30 17.15
C THR A 248 -7.19 -21.12 16.13
N SER A 249 -8.24 -20.55 15.53
CA SER A 249 -9.08 -21.25 14.57
C SER A 249 -8.45 -21.32 13.17
N VAL A 250 -8.80 -22.40 12.46
CA VAL A 250 -8.44 -22.62 11.06
C VAL A 250 -9.72 -22.56 10.22
N PHE A 251 -9.68 -21.84 9.11
CA PHE A 251 -10.83 -21.55 8.26
C PHE A 251 -10.60 -21.95 6.81
N ASP A 252 -11.67 -22.32 6.12
CA ASP A 252 -11.75 -22.26 4.68
C ASP A 252 -12.26 -20.86 4.29
N LEU A 253 -11.43 -20.08 3.62
CA LEU A 253 -11.73 -18.74 3.13
C LEU A 253 -12.46 -18.83 1.78
N GLN A 254 -13.53 -18.07 1.63
CA GLN A 254 -14.18 -17.78 0.35
C GLN A 254 -14.30 -16.27 0.19
N VAL A 255 -14.09 -15.77 -1.03
CA VAL A 255 -14.34 -14.37 -1.36
C VAL A 255 -15.31 -14.29 -2.52
N GLN A 256 -16.35 -13.48 -2.33
CA GLN A 256 -17.33 -13.18 -3.36
C GLN A 256 -17.29 -11.70 -3.70
N VAL A 257 -17.49 -11.39 -4.98
CA VAL A 257 -17.65 -10.04 -5.50
C VAL A 257 -19.01 -9.98 -6.18
N ASP A 258 -19.87 -9.07 -5.73
CA ASP A 258 -21.24 -8.94 -6.23
C ASP A 258 -21.99 -10.31 -6.25
N ASN A 259 -21.82 -11.09 -5.17
CA ASN A 259 -22.34 -12.45 -4.97
C ASN A 259 -21.78 -13.54 -5.91
N VAL A 260 -20.73 -13.24 -6.68
CA VAL A 260 -20.01 -14.22 -7.50
C VAL A 260 -18.77 -14.70 -6.74
N LEU A 261 -18.63 -16.02 -6.56
CA LEU A 261 -17.43 -16.60 -5.95
C LEU A 261 -16.21 -16.38 -6.87
N VAL A 262 -15.20 -15.65 -6.36
CA VAL A 262 -13.97 -15.33 -7.11
C VAL A 262 -12.71 -15.94 -6.52
N TYR A 263 -12.77 -16.45 -5.29
CA TYR A 263 -11.61 -17.04 -4.62
C TYR A 263 -12.02 -18.02 -3.53
N THR A 264 -11.23 -19.08 -3.37
CA THR A 264 -11.32 -20.01 -2.24
C THR A 264 -9.93 -20.45 -1.81
N GLU A 265 -9.69 -20.53 -0.50
CA GLU A 265 -8.47 -21.11 0.06
C GLU A 265 -8.83 -21.95 1.30
N LYS A 266 -8.24 -23.13 1.43
CA LYS A 266 -8.44 -23.99 2.60
C LYS A 266 -7.33 -23.81 3.62
N GLY A 267 -7.65 -24.02 4.89
CA GLY A 267 -6.64 -24.07 5.95
C GLY A 267 -5.99 -22.72 6.25
N VAL A 268 -6.77 -21.64 6.16
CA VAL A 268 -6.34 -20.27 6.48
C VAL A 268 -6.37 -20.06 7.99
N GLU A 269 -5.23 -19.68 8.55
CA GLU A 269 -5.12 -19.20 9.93
C GLU A 269 -5.06 -17.67 9.92
N LEU A 270 -5.78 -17.02 10.84
CA LEU A 270 -5.86 -15.56 10.94
C LEU A 270 -4.68 -15.00 11.73
N LYS A 271 -3.47 -15.31 11.27
CA LYS A 271 -2.22 -14.83 11.87
C LYS A 271 -1.20 -14.55 10.78
N ASN A 272 -0.29 -13.62 11.07
CA ASN A 272 0.82 -13.40 10.16
C ASN A 272 1.77 -14.62 10.21
N SER A 273 2.18 -15.08 9.03
CA SER A 273 3.06 -16.25 8.88
C SER A 273 4.40 -15.86 8.25
N SER A 274 4.89 -14.67 8.59
CA SER A 274 6.28 -14.28 8.35
C SER A 274 7.18 -14.99 9.36
N TYR A 275 8.07 -15.82 8.82
CA TYR A 275 9.24 -16.38 9.51
C TYR A 275 10.16 -15.27 10.03
#